data_AF-A0A843G856-F1
#
_entry.id   AF-A0A843G856-F1
#
_cell.length_a   1.000
_cell.length_b   1.000
_cell.length_c   1.000
_cell.angle_alpha   90.00
_cell.angle_beta   90.00
_cell.angle_gamma   90.00
#
_symmetry.space_group_name_H-M   'P 1'
#
loop_
_entity.id
_entity.type
_entity.pdbx_description
1 polymer ?
#
loop_
_entity_poly.entity_id
_entity_poly.type
_entity_poly.pdbx_seq_one_letter_code
_entity_poly.pdbx_strand_id
1 'polypeptide(L)' 'MELPGSRWVIGRKELVNLRRTTLATYYKIMKYYNIPKEYWGELNNQTNTIKFKNGSEIILLDCAAQTSDAEWTRF' A
#
# COMPACT_ATOMS: atom_id res chain seq x y z
N MET A 1 -11.97 -20.23 9.48
CA MET A 1 -11.34 -19.16 10.26
C MET A 1 -11.10 -17.98 9.34
N GLU A 2 -12.14 -17.17 9.13
CA GLU A 2 -12.04 -15.94 8.36
C GLU A 2 -11.57 -14.86 9.33
N LEU A 3 -10.36 -14.31 9.12
CA LEU A 3 -9.89 -13.15 9.88
C LEU A 3 -10.64 -11.92 9.37
N PRO A 4 -11.64 -11.37 10.09
CA PRO A 4 -12.43 -10.26 9.58
C PRO A 4 -11.66 -8.95 9.78
N GLY A 5 -11.59 -8.14 8.72
CA GLY A 5 -11.22 -6.72 8.84
C GLY A 5 -9.78 -6.41 9.28
N SER A 6 -8.80 -7.16 8.80
CA SER A 6 -7.40 -6.81 9.09
C SER A 6 -6.95 -5.64 8.22
N ARG A 7 -6.52 -4.55 8.87
CA ARG A 7 -6.03 -3.34 8.22
C ARG A 7 -4.51 -3.30 8.31
N TRP A 8 -3.85 -3.28 7.16
CA TRP A 8 -2.40 -3.30 7.06
C TRP A 8 -1.91 -2.01 6.41
N VAL A 9 -0.76 -1.51 6.85
CA VAL A 9 -0.14 -0.32 6.27
C VAL A 9 1.24 -0.69 5.77
N ILE A 10 1.55 -0.30 4.53
CA ILE A 10 2.89 -0.41 3.95
C ILE A 10 3.42 1.01 3.80
N GLY A 11 4.26 1.43 4.74
CA GLY A 11 4.92 2.74 4.75
C GLY A 11 6.32 2.68 4.18
N ARG A 12 6.61 3.39 3.08
CA ARG A 12 7.99 3.49 2.49
C ARG A 12 8.31 4.91 2.03
N LYS A 13 9.61 5.17 1.80
CA LYS A 13 10.21 6.48 1.57
C LYS A 13 9.80 7.19 0.27
N GLU A 14 9.31 6.47 -0.74
CA GLU A 14 8.84 7.04 -2.01
C GLU A 14 7.57 6.33 -2.54
N LEU A 15 6.42 6.99 -2.42
CA LEU A 15 5.08 6.49 -2.78
C LEU A 15 4.99 5.99 -4.23
N VAL A 16 5.58 6.74 -5.16
CA VAL A 16 5.46 6.48 -6.60
C VAL A 16 6.26 5.23 -7.00
N ASN A 17 7.47 5.12 -6.48
CA ASN A 17 8.34 3.97 -6.76
C ASN A 17 7.86 2.72 -6.00
N LEU A 18 7.35 2.91 -4.77
CA LEU A 18 6.74 1.82 -4.01
C LEU A 18 5.54 1.24 -4.73
N ARG A 19 4.63 2.06 -5.25
CA ARG A 19 3.42 1.57 -5.89
C ARG A 19 3.74 0.71 -7.11
N ARG A 20 4.66 1.16 -7.97
CA ARG A 20 5.09 0.39 -9.15
C ARG A 20 5.77 -0.93 -8.78
N THR A 21 6.68 -0.91 -7.82
CA THR A 21 7.49 -2.09 -7.45
C THR A 21 6.73 -3.08 -6.55
N THR A 22 5.93 -2.56 -5.60
CA THR A 22 5.16 -3.35 -4.63
C THR A 22 3.96 -4.00 -5.26
N LEU A 23 3.20 -3.30 -6.11
CA LEU A 23 2.08 -3.93 -6.82
C LEU A 23 2.57 -5.01 -7.78
N ALA A 24 3.67 -4.77 -8.51
CA ALA A 24 4.25 -5.78 -9.37
C ALA A 24 4.69 -7.04 -8.59
N THR A 25 5.33 -6.85 -7.43
CA THR A 25 5.75 -7.94 -6.55
C THR A 25 4.55 -8.66 -5.94
N TYR A 26 3.52 -7.91 -5.53
CA TYR A 26 2.27 -8.45 -5.01
C TYR A 26 1.57 -9.34 -6.03
N TYR A 27 1.41 -8.89 -7.28
CA TYR A 27 0.82 -9.71 -8.33
C TYR A 27 1.69 -10.94 -8.68
N LYS A 28 3.02 -10.83 -8.59
CA LYS A 28 3.92 -11.97 -8.76
C LYS A 28 3.70 -13.01 -7.65
N ILE A 29 3.63 -12.59 -6.39
CA ILE A 29 3.39 -13.46 -5.24
C ILE A 29 2.01 -14.12 -5.36
N MET A 30 0.97 -13.34 -5.66
CA MET A 30 -0.39 -13.84 -5.88
C MET A 30 -0.45 -14.93 -6.95
N LYS A 31 0.24 -14.73 -8.09
CA LYS A 31 0.37 -15.75 -9.14
C LYS A 31 1.16 -16.97 -8.68
N TYR A 32 2.27 -16.75 -7.97
CA TYR A 32 3.15 -17.81 -7.47
C TYR A 32 2.40 -18.75 -6.52
N TYR A 33 1.59 -18.20 -5.62
CA TYR A 33 0.75 -18.97 -4.69
C TYR A 33 -0.57 -19.47 -5.30
N ASN A 34 -0.79 -19.29 -6.61
CA ASN A 34 -2.02 -19.68 -7.30
C ASN A 34 -3.31 -19.12 -6.67
N ILE A 35 -3.22 -17.92 -6.07
CA ILE A 35 -4.38 -17.26 -5.45
C ILE A 35 -5.36 -16.88 -6.57
N PRO A 36 -6.66 -17.21 -6.46
CA PRO A 36 -7.66 -16.80 -7.45
C PRO A 36 -7.77 -15.27 -7.53
N LYS A 37 -7.91 -14.72 -8.74
CA LYS A 37 -7.92 -13.26 -8.98
C LYS A 37 -9.00 -12.52 -8.19
N GLU A 38 -10.09 -13.18 -7.84
CA GLU A 38 -11.16 -12.61 -7.03
C GLU A 38 -10.72 -12.23 -5.60
N TYR A 39 -9.63 -12.82 -5.10
CA TYR A 39 -9.04 -12.55 -3.80
C TYR A 39 -7.87 -11.56 -3.86
N TRP A 40 -7.52 -11.05 -5.04
CA TRP A 40 -6.37 -10.14 -5.18
C TRP A 40 -6.64 -8.74 -4.63
N GLY A 41 -7.91 -8.43 -4.35
CA GLY A 41 -8.34 -7.12 -3.87
C GLY A 41 -8.37 -6.07 -4.97
N GLU A 42 -9.24 -5.09 -4.81
CA GLU A 42 -9.41 -3.98 -5.72
C GLU A 42 -8.54 -2.80 -5.28
N LEU A 43 -7.69 -2.33 -6.21
CA LEU A 43 -6.83 -1.19 -5.98
C LEU A 43 -7.61 0.12 -6.19
N ASN A 44 -7.77 0.90 -5.13
CA ASN A 44 -8.24 2.27 -5.22
C ASN A 44 -7.07 3.20 -5.55
N ASN A 45 -7.03 3.67 -6.80
CA ASN A 45 -5.96 4.52 -7.31
C ASN A 45 -5.88 5.89 -6.63
N GLN A 46 -7.00 6.39 -6.10
CA GLN A 46 -7.10 7.70 -5.42
C GLN A 46 -6.53 7.67 -4.01
N THR A 47 -6.86 6.64 -3.23
CA THR A 47 -6.47 6.50 -1.81
C THR A 47 -5.25 5.60 -1.61
N ASN A 48 -4.70 5.03 -2.68
CA ASN A 48 -3.64 4.02 -2.66
C ASN A 48 -3.96 2.86 -1.70
N THR A 49 -5.20 2.38 -1.73
CA THR A 49 -5.67 1.32 -0.82
C THR A 49 -6.12 0.09 -1.61
N ILE A 50 -5.68 -1.09 -1.22
CA ILE A 50 -6.17 -2.37 -1.76
C ILE A 50 -7.27 -2.86 -0.82
N LYS A 51 -8.50 -2.98 -1.32
CA LYS A 51 -9.64 -3.49 -0.54
C LYS A 51 -9.94 -4.93 -0.95
N PHE A 52 -10.09 -5.80 0.03
CA PHE A 52 -10.39 -7.22 -0.18
C PHE A 52 -11.87 -7.49 0.10
N LYS A 53 -12.43 -8.53 -0.55
CA LYS A 53 -13.84 -8.93 -0.38
C LYS A 53 -14.19 -9.37 1.04
N ASN A 54 -13.19 -9.76 1.84
CA ASN A 54 -13.34 -10.12 3.25
C ASN A 54 -13.32 -8.89 4.20
N GLY A 55 -13.36 -7.67 3.66
CA GLY A 55 -13.30 -6.42 4.44
C GLY A 55 -11.90 -6.04 4.94
N SER A 56 -10.87 -6.82 4.61
CA SER A 56 -9.48 -6.41 4.88
C SER A 56 -9.07 -5.31 3.91
N GLU A 57 -8.12 -4.48 4.34
CA GLU A 57 -7.57 -3.43 3.48
C GLU A 57 -6.08 -3.23 3.72
N ILE A 58 -5.34 -2.98 2.64
CA ILE A 58 -3.92 -2.60 2.69
C ILE A 58 -3.79 -1.16 2.22
N ILE A 59 -3.32 -0.28 3.09
CA ILE A 59 -3.04 1.12 2.76
C ILE A 59 -1.56 1.25 2.40
N LEU A 60 -1.30 1.80 1.21
CA LEU A 60 0.04 2.20 0.79
C LEU A 60 0.23 3.66 1.22
N LEU A 61 1.10 3.89 2.20
CA LEU A 61 1.32 5.20 2.78
C LEU A 61 2.75 5.66 2.45
N ASP A 62 2.89 6.93 2.09
CA ASP A 62 4.22 7.52 1.88
C ASP A 62 4.77 7.92 3.23
N CYS A 63 5.89 7.33 3.62
CA CYS A 63 6.67 7.77 4.77
C CYS A 63 7.89 8.54 4.27
N ALA A 64 7.74 9.30 3.18
CA ALA A 64 8.71 10.35 2.88
C ALA A 64 8.66 11.32 4.06
N ALA A 65 9.80 11.49 4.73
CA ALA A 65 9.96 12.59 5.65
C ALA A 65 9.78 13.87 4.82
N GLN A 66 8.61 14.52 4.92
CA GLN A 66 8.57 15.94 4.63
C GLN A 66 9.49 16.55 5.68
N THR A 67 10.70 16.91 5.28
CA THR A 67 11.54 17.78 6.10
C THR A 67 10.79 19.09 6.19
N SER A 68 9.96 19.25 7.22
CA SER A 68 9.53 20.56 7.68
C SER A 68 10.71 21.21 8.39
N ASP A 69 11.86 21.32 7.71
CA ASP A 69 12.84 22.31 8.10
C ASP A 69 12.37 23.60 7.45
N ALA A 70 11.46 24.27 8.17
CA ALA A 70 11.28 25.69 7.99
C ALA A 70 12.63 26.30 8.40
N GLU A 71 13.51 26.50 7.41
CA GLU A 71 14.72 27.29 7.56
C GLU A 71 14.33 28.61 8.25
N TRP A 72 14.57 28.69 9.55
CA TRP A 72 14.46 29.90 10.36
C TRP A 72 15.65 30.81 10.04
N THR A 73 15.75 31.30 8.80
CA THR A 73 16.69 32.37 8.46
C THR A 73 16.05 33.71 8.78
N ARG A 74 16.13 34.11 10.06
CA ARG A 74 16.02 35.51 10.46
C ARG A 74 17.16 35.85 11.40
N PHE A 75 18.27 36.33 10.81
CA PHE A 75 19.25 37.17 11.48
C PHE A 75 19.25 38.54 10.80
#